data_AF-A0A1F4AP55-F1
#
_entry.id   AF-A0A1F4AP55-F1
#
_cell.length_a   1.000
_cell.length_b   1.000
_cell.length_c   1.000
_cell.angle_alpha   90.00
_cell.angle_beta   90.00
_cell.angle_gamma   90.00
#
_symmetry.space_group_name_H-M   'P 1'
#
loop_
_entity.id
_entity.type
_entity.pdbx_description
1 polymer ?
#
loop_
_entity_poly.entity_id
_entity_poly.type
_entity_poly.pdbx_seq_one_letter_code
_entity_poly.pdbx_strand_id
1 'polypeptide(L)'
;MMRSSARPQGLLASLRQILTHGTITMLAVAVAFSLPEAASYILYQWWPLVERDQNLLLATEICTASVLVLLFNFAKIMWGNRKSVAMVELIALEYARNGRRRRSLSRRERDMVRWMSTARDAYILTLTGYDTFIENRSLLRDALQSAYEIRVMLINPVGKGMRRRVASMPPDITLLSYHKEIEASIACLAELRKAGRNITLKFYEHEPFWKVIVLGDHVWVQHFHAGFEVKHQPEFVFALRPSSPREGLYVPFYMHFLDQWSQPGNPEYDFESNELIYRDDAGNEVRRAALDLPLSGAAYPADPPQGTNFVLHRGNGGAGAAM
;
A
#
# COMPACT_ATOMS: atom_id res chain seq x y z
N MET A 1 0.09 1.53 47.99
CA MET A 1 0.79 0.22 48.01
C MET A 1 0.86 -0.31 46.58
N MET A 2 1.91 0.08 45.84
CA MET A 2 2.10 -0.25 44.40
C MET A 2 2.82 -1.60 44.27
N ARG A 3 2.22 -2.54 43.54
CA ARG A 3 2.93 -3.72 43.01
C ARG A 3 3.20 -3.48 41.53
N SER A 4 4.47 -3.33 41.17
CA SER A 4 4.96 -3.29 39.80
C SER A 4 5.10 -4.71 39.25
N SER A 5 4.31 -5.07 38.25
CA SER A 5 4.51 -6.27 37.43
C SER A 5 5.33 -5.90 36.20
N ALA A 6 6.65 -6.11 36.27
CA ALA A 6 7.55 -5.95 35.13
C ALA A 6 7.42 -7.14 34.16
N ARG A 7 7.35 -6.80 32.86
CA ARG A 7 7.10 -7.69 31.71
C ARG A 7 8.17 -8.77 31.52
N PRO A 8 7.80 -10.05 31.26
CA PRO A 8 8.74 -11.14 30.94
C PRO A 8 9.35 -11.09 29.53
N GLN A 9 9.06 -10.05 28.73
CA GLN A 9 9.52 -9.95 27.34
C GLN A 9 10.95 -9.39 27.18
N GLY A 10 11.43 -8.61 28.17
CA GLY A 10 12.79 -8.04 28.13
C GLY A 10 13.91 -9.06 28.38
N LEU A 11 13.65 -10.05 29.23
CA LEU A 11 14.65 -11.07 29.62
C LEU A 11 14.96 -12.06 28.51
N LEU A 12 13.96 -12.43 27.70
CA LEU A 12 14.16 -13.32 26.55
C LEU A 12 14.94 -12.63 25.43
N ALA A 13 14.71 -11.33 25.21
CA ALA A 13 15.46 -10.54 24.25
C ALA A 13 16.93 -10.37 24.66
N SER A 14 17.18 -10.07 25.94
CA SER A 14 18.54 -9.96 26.48
C SER A 14 19.28 -11.30 26.48
N LEU A 15 18.60 -12.40 26.83
CA LEU A 15 19.21 -13.75 26.82
C LEU A 15 19.60 -14.18 25.40
N ARG A 16 18.74 -13.91 24.41
CA ARG A 16 19.03 -14.18 23.00
C ARG A 16 20.21 -13.36 22.50
N GLN A 17 20.30 -12.09 22.89
CA GLN A 17 21.41 -11.21 22.52
C GLN A 17 22.75 -11.69 23.13
N ILE A 18 22.75 -12.10 24.40
CA ILE A 18 23.94 -12.66 25.08
C ILE A 18 24.36 -13.98 24.41
N LEU A 19 23.42 -14.88 24.09
CA LEU A 19 23.72 -16.12 23.39
C LEU A 19 24.31 -15.88 22.00
N THR A 20 23.78 -14.89 21.25
CA THR A 20 24.35 -14.55 19.93
C THR A 20 25.73 -13.92 20.01
N HIS A 21 26.00 -13.09 21.02
CA HIS A 21 27.34 -12.54 21.19
C HIS A 21 28.33 -13.63 21.66
N GLY A 22 27.92 -14.52 22.57
CA GLY A 22 28.74 -15.61 23.08
C GLY A 22 29.16 -16.62 21.99
N THR A 23 28.24 -16.99 21.10
CA THR A 23 28.56 -17.88 19.97
C THR A 23 29.49 -17.23 18.97
N ILE A 24 29.30 -15.94 18.66
CA ILE A 24 30.20 -15.19 17.77
C ILE A 24 31.60 -15.08 18.38
N THR A 25 31.72 -14.79 19.68
CA THR A 25 33.04 -14.72 20.35
C THR A 25 33.73 -16.07 20.41
N MET A 26 33.00 -17.15 20.71
CA MET A 26 33.57 -18.50 20.75
C MET A 26 34.03 -18.94 19.36
N LEU A 27 33.27 -18.62 18.32
CA LEU A 27 33.65 -18.87 16.92
C LEU A 27 34.89 -18.06 16.52
N ALA A 28 34.96 -16.79 16.90
CA ALA A 28 36.12 -15.93 16.62
C ALA A 28 37.39 -16.45 17.31
N VAL A 29 37.28 -16.89 18.56
CA VAL A 29 38.37 -17.53 19.31
C VAL A 29 38.81 -18.83 18.62
N ALA A 30 37.86 -19.72 18.27
CA ALA A 30 38.17 -20.97 17.59
C ALA A 30 38.88 -20.74 16.25
N VAL A 31 38.46 -19.74 15.47
CA VAL A 31 39.13 -19.33 14.23
C VAL A 31 40.52 -18.76 14.49
N ALA A 32 40.68 -17.91 15.51
CA ALA A 32 41.97 -17.32 15.87
C ALA A 32 43.01 -18.36 16.29
N PHE A 33 42.59 -19.42 17.00
CA PHE A 33 43.46 -20.51 17.41
C PHE A 33 43.73 -21.54 16.30
N SER A 34 42.81 -21.73 15.34
CA SER A 34 43.02 -22.66 14.23
C SER A 34 43.84 -22.08 13.07
N LEU A 35 43.85 -20.74 12.93
CA LEU A 35 44.58 -20.01 11.89
C LEU A 35 46.10 -20.31 11.86
N PRO A 36 46.84 -20.29 12.98
CA PRO A 36 48.28 -20.54 12.97
C PRO A 36 48.65 -21.96 12.53
N GLU A 37 47.92 -22.96 13.03
CA GLU A 37 48.14 -24.36 12.71
C GLU A 37 47.80 -24.63 11.24
N ALA A 38 46.65 -24.15 10.77
CA ALA A 38 46.25 -24.23 9.37
C ALA A 38 47.25 -23.53 8.44
N ALA A 39 47.73 -22.33 8.80
CA ALA A 39 48.72 -21.61 8.01
C ALA A 39 50.03 -22.39 7.90
N SER A 40 50.50 -22.99 9.00
CA SER A 40 51.72 -23.80 9.01
C SER A 40 51.58 -25.04 8.13
N TYR A 41 50.45 -25.73 8.19
CA TYR A 41 50.16 -26.88 7.33
C TYR A 41 50.12 -26.48 5.85
N ILE A 42 49.39 -25.40 5.54
CA ILE A 42 49.24 -24.92 4.16
C ILE A 42 50.60 -24.52 3.58
N LEU A 43 51.40 -23.75 4.32
CA LEU A 43 52.68 -23.22 3.84
C LEU A 43 53.78 -24.28 3.74
N TYR A 44 53.89 -25.17 4.74
CA TYR A 44 55.05 -26.08 4.83
C TYR A 44 54.79 -27.50 4.33
N GLN A 45 53.53 -27.96 4.30
CA GLN A 45 53.21 -29.33 3.88
C GLN A 45 52.45 -29.37 2.56
N TRP A 46 51.45 -28.50 2.39
CA TRP A 46 50.55 -28.55 1.25
C TRP A 46 51.07 -27.78 0.03
N TRP A 47 51.54 -26.54 0.22
CA TRP A 47 52.05 -25.69 -0.85
C TRP A 47 53.19 -26.34 -1.67
N PRO A 48 54.19 -27.01 -1.05
CA PRO A 48 55.25 -27.69 -1.81
C PRO A 48 54.75 -28.86 -2.68
N LEU A 49 53.61 -29.47 -2.33
CA LEU A 49 52.98 -30.54 -3.12
C LEU A 49 52.24 -29.96 -4.33
N VAL A 50 51.56 -28.83 -4.16
CA VAL A 50 50.83 -28.13 -5.22
C VAL A 50 51.79 -27.47 -6.22
N GLU A 51 52.90 -26.89 -5.74
CA GLU A 51 53.89 -26.25 -6.60
C GLU A 51 54.57 -27.23 -7.57
N ARG A 52 54.72 -28.49 -7.16
CA ARG A 52 55.38 -29.53 -7.96
C ARG A 52 54.50 -30.16 -9.03
N ASP A 53 53.18 -30.06 -8.93
CA ASP A 53 52.22 -30.70 -9.85
C ASP A 53 51.33 -29.64 -10.52
N GLN A 54 51.54 -29.46 -11.84
CA GLN A 54 50.78 -28.51 -12.64
C GLN A 54 49.27 -28.77 -12.64
N ASN A 55 48.83 -30.02 -12.51
CA ASN A 55 47.40 -30.35 -12.47
C ASN A 55 46.78 -29.95 -11.12
N LEU A 56 47.52 -30.12 -10.02
CA LEU A 56 47.08 -29.66 -8.69
C LEU A 56 47.06 -28.13 -8.61
N LEU A 57 48.00 -27.45 -9.25
CA LEU A 57 48.03 -26.00 -9.30
C LEU A 57 46.80 -25.42 -10.02
N LEU A 58 46.44 -25.95 -11.20
CA LEU A 58 45.23 -25.55 -11.92
C LEU A 58 43.95 -25.89 -11.14
N ALA A 59 43.88 -27.07 -10.53
CA ALA A 59 42.72 -27.48 -9.74
C ALA A 59 42.50 -26.57 -8.52
N THR A 60 43.58 -26.18 -7.83
CA THR A 60 43.51 -25.30 -6.66
C THR A 60 43.16 -23.86 -7.04
N GLU A 61 43.66 -23.36 -8.17
CA GLU A 61 43.28 -22.05 -8.71
C GLU A 61 41.79 -21.98 -9.05
N ILE A 62 41.26 -22.96 -9.79
CA ILE A 62 39.83 -22.97 -10.18
C ILE A 62 38.93 -23.09 -8.95
N CYS A 63 39.32 -23.93 -7.98
CA CYS A 63 38.57 -24.11 -6.75
C CYS A 63 38.56 -22.83 -5.90
N THR A 64 39.71 -22.19 -5.70
CA THR A 64 39.81 -20.93 -4.95
C THR A 64 39.05 -19.79 -5.63
N ALA A 65 39.15 -19.65 -6.94
CA ALA A 65 38.39 -18.66 -7.70
C ALA A 65 36.86 -18.89 -7.55
N SER A 66 36.41 -20.14 -7.65
CA SER A 66 34.98 -20.49 -7.50
C SER A 66 34.46 -20.17 -6.10
N VAL A 67 35.24 -20.49 -5.06
CA VAL A 67 34.92 -20.18 -3.66
C VAL A 67 34.86 -18.67 -3.44
N LEU A 68 35.83 -17.91 -3.96
CA LEU A 68 35.84 -16.46 -3.86
C LEU A 68 34.61 -15.83 -4.52
N VAL A 69 34.25 -16.26 -5.73
CA VAL A 69 33.04 -15.78 -6.42
C VAL A 69 31.78 -16.05 -5.58
N LEU A 70 31.66 -17.24 -5.00
CA LEU A 70 30.53 -17.61 -4.15
C LEU A 70 30.48 -16.77 -2.86
N LEU A 71 31.62 -16.54 -2.21
CA LEU A 71 31.74 -15.70 -1.02
C LEU A 71 31.42 -14.22 -1.31
N PHE A 72 31.93 -13.67 -2.41
CA PHE A 72 31.61 -12.30 -2.82
C PHE A 72 30.13 -12.14 -3.15
N ASN A 73 29.52 -13.12 -3.82
CA ASN A 73 28.08 -13.12 -4.07
C ASN A 73 27.28 -13.18 -2.77
N PHE A 74 27.68 -14.04 -1.83
CA PHE A 74 27.04 -14.14 -0.52
C PHE A 74 27.18 -12.84 0.29
N ALA A 75 28.38 -12.25 0.33
CA ALA A 75 28.65 -10.98 0.99
C ALA A 75 27.80 -9.85 0.38
N LYS A 76 27.68 -9.79 -0.95
CA LYS A 76 26.84 -8.83 -1.66
C LYS A 76 25.37 -8.94 -1.23
N ILE A 77 24.83 -10.16 -1.16
CA ILE A 77 23.45 -10.41 -0.71
C ILE A 77 23.28 -9.99 0.75
N MET A 78 24.23 -10.35 1.61
CA MET A 78 24.17 -10.04 3.04
C MET A 78 24.27 -8.53 3.32
N TRP A 79 25.09 -7.80 2.55
CA TRP A 79 25.22 -6.34 2.66
C TRP A 79 23.99 -5.61 2.11
N GLY A 80 23.41 -6.10 1.02
CA GLY A 80 22.17 -5.56 0.45
C GLY A 80 21.01 -5.59 1.44
N ASN A 81 20.87 -6.68 2.18
CA ASN A 81 19.79 -6.82 3.17
C ASN A 81 19.93 -5.85 4.36
N ARG A 82 21.15 -5.53 4.82
CA ARG A 82 21.34 -4.61 5.96
C ARG A 82 20.96 -3.16 5.64
N LYS A 83 21.26 -2.67 4.44
CA LYS A 83 20.87 -1.32 4.00
C LYS A 83 19.36 -1.18 3.87
N SER A 84 18.69 -2.23 3.39
CA SER A 84 17.22 -2.27 3.30
C SER A 84 16.55 -2.25 4.68
N VAL A 85 17.12 -2.92 5.69
CA VAL A 85 16.56 -2.91 7.05
C VAL A 85 16.62 -1.51 7.68
N ALA A 86 17.74 -0.81 7.55
CA ALA A 86 17.86 0.57 8.06
C ALA A 86 16.89 1.54 7.37
N MET A 87 16.66 1.38 6.07
CA MET A 87 15.71 2.20 5.31
C MET A 87 14.25 1.89 5.68
N VAL A 88 13.89 0.61 5.88
CA VAL A 88 12.58 0.17 6.37
C VAL A 88 12.30 0.74 7.77
N GLU A 89 13.32 0.73 8.64
CA GLU A 89 13.25 1.29 9.98
C GLU A 89 13.07 2.82 9.94
N LEU A 90 13.82 3.55 9.10
CA LEU A 90 13.69 5.00 8.94
C LEU A 90 12.32 5.43 8.40
N ILE A 91 11.72 4.63 7.52
CA ILE A 91 10.41 4.90 6.93
C ILE A 91 9.26 4.46 7.86
N ALA A 92 9.56 3.75 8.96
CA ALA A 92 8.58 3.07 9.81
C ALA A 92 7.70 2.09 9.01
N LEU A 93 8.24 1.51 7.93
CA LEU A 93 7.52 0.55 7.12
C LEU A 93 7.40 -0.76 7.91
N GLU A 94 6.22 -1.03 8.42
CA GLU A 94 5.98 -2.27 9.15
C GLU A 94 5.74 -3.44 8.20
N TYR A 95 5.17 -3.16 7.03
CA TYR A 95 4.72 -4.19 6.11
C TYR A 95 4.67 -3.72 4.66
N ALA A 96 5.16 -4.55 3.73
CA ALA A 96 4.94 -4.41 2.29
C ALA A 96 4.32 -5.71 1.77
N ARG A 97 3.04 -5.65 1.39
CA ARG A 97 2.31 -6.77 0.78
C ARG A 97 2.55 -6.76 -0.72
N ASN A 98 2.93 -7.90 -1.28
CA ASN A 98 2.98 -8.07 -2.74
C ASN A 98 1.84 -8.99 -3.19
N GLY A 99 1.02 -8.55 -4.14
CA GLY A 99 -0.26 -9.19 -4.52
C GLY A 99 -0.17 -10.64 -5.02
N ARG A 100 1.04 -11.16 -5.26
CA ARG A 100 1.28 -12.52 -5.80
C ARG A 100 1.34 -13.64 -4.76
N ARG A 101 1.46 -13.38 -3.46
CA ARG A 101 1.52 -14.43 -2.41
C ARG A 101 0.33 -14.36 -1.46
N ARG A 102 -0.80 -14.87 -1.93
CA ARG A 102 -2.13 -14.77 -1.31
C ARG A 102 -2.52 -15.96 -0.41
N ARG A 103 -1.57 -16.70 0.19
CA ARG A 103 -1.87 -18.01 0.84
C ARG A 103 -1.64 -18.14 2.35
N SER A 104 -1.06 -17.16 3.04
CA SER A 104 -0.98 -17.22 4.51
C SER A 104 -0.83 -15.82 5.07
N LEU A 105 -1.80 -15.38 5.88
CA LEU A 105 -1.64 -14.17 6.69
C LEU A 105 -0.49 -14.44 7.67
N SER A 106 0.57 -13.65 7.60
CA SER A 106 1.68 -13.78 8.54
C SER A 106 1.16 -13.64 9.99
N ARG A 107 1.83 -14.25 10.98
CA ARG A 107 1.43 -14.10 12.40
C ARG A 107 1.34 -12.61 12.79
N ARG A 108 2.23 -11.78 12.24
CA ARG A 108 2.23 -10.31 12.37
C ARG A 108 0.93 -9.66 11.88
N GLU A 109 0.39 -10.08 10.73
CA GLU A 109 -0.89 -9.57 10.21
C GLU A 109 -2.06 -9.91 11.14
N ARG A 110 -2.09 -11.12 11.71
CA ARG A 110 -3.15 -11.53 12.64
C ARG A 110 -3.08 -10.80 13.98
N ASP A 111 -1.87 -10.58 14.48
CA ASP A 111 -1.68 -9.80 15.71
C ASP A 111 -2.10 -8.34 15.47
N MET A 112 -1.76 -7.75 14.32
CA MET A 112 -2.18 -6.39 13.95
C MET A 112 -3.70 -6.25 13.85
N VAL A 113 -4.39 -7.19 13.20
CA VAL A 113 -5.88 -7.21 13.13
C VAL A 113 -6.53 -7.26 14.51
N ARG A 114 -5.90 -7.94 15.48
CA ARG A 114 -6.39 -7.95 16.88
C ARG A 114 -6.22 -6.62 17.60
N TRP A 115 -5.20 -5.83 17.26
CA TRP A 115 -5.00 -4.49 17.81
C TRP A 115 -5.91 -3.46 17.14
N MET A 116 -6.22 -3.64 15.84
CA MET A 116 -7.14 -2.79 15.08
C MET A 116 -8.54 -2.70 15.67
N SER A 117 -9.03 -3.77 16.33
CA SER A 117 -10.36 -3.77 16.96
C SER A 117 -10.50 -2.84 18.17
N THR A 118 -9.42 -2.12 18.51
CA THR A 118 -9.38 -1.15 19.60
C THR A 118 -9.31 0.30 19.09
N ALA A 119 -9.17 0.50 17.77
CA ALA A 119 -9.06 1.83 17.19
C ALA A 119 -10.39 2.58 17.34
N ARG A 120 -10.33 3.77 17.96
CA ARG A 120 -11.52 4.59 18.19
C ARG A 120 -12.02 5.25 16.90
N ASP A 121 -11.08 5.63 16.04
CA ASP A 121 -11.33 6.42 14.84
C ASP A 121 -10.75 5.73 13.59
N ALA A 122 -11.48 5.82 12.49
CA ALA A 122 -11.12 5.26 11.19
C ALA A 122 -11.29 6.30 10.08
N TYR A 123 -10.24 6.49 9.29
CA TYR A 123 -10.24 7.44 8.17
C TYR A 123 -9.87 6.72 6.88
N ILE A 124 -10.71 6.82 5.85
CA ILE A 124 -10.56 6.03 4.62
C ILE A 124 -10.66 6.96 3.40
N LEU A 125 -9.66 6.93 2.53
CA LEU A 125 -9.65 7.52 1.21
C LEU A 125 -9.39 6.42 0.18
N THR A 126 -10.37 6.15 -0.69
CA THR A 126 -10.30 5.04 -1.65
C THR A 126 -11.17 5.33 -2.88
N LEU A 127 -11.07 4.50 -3.91
CA LEU A 127 -11.91 4.61 -5.12
C LEU A 127 -13.35 4.24 -4.80
N THR A 128 -13.65 2.94 -4.67
CA THR A 128 -15.02 2.44 -4.47
C THR A 128 -15.33 2.04 -3.03
N GLY A 129 -14.34 1.54 -2.29
CA GLY A 129 -14.50 1.04 -0.92
C GLY A 129 -14.78 -0.46 -0.81
N TYR A 130 -15.16 -1.11 -1.92
CA TYR A 130 -15.57 -2.52 -1.94
C TYR A 130 -14.51 -3.48 -1.38
N ASP A 131 -13.30 -3.45 -1.95
CA ASP A 131 -12.17 -4.28 -1.51
C ASP A 131 -11.66 -3.90 -0.09
N THR A 132 -12.12 -2.77 0.44
CA THR A 132 -11.61 -2.21 1.70
C THR A 132 -12.48 -2.61 2.87
N PHE A 133 -13.80 -2.68 2.74
CA PHE A 133 -14.66 -2.97 3.90
C PHE A 133 -15.89 -3.82 3.63
N ILE A 134 -16.11 -4.22 2.37
CA ILE A 134 -17.20 -5.13 2.01
C ILE A 134 -16.70 -6.55 1.79
N GLU A 135 -15.61 -6.70 1.03
CA GLU A 135 -15.11 -8.02 0.66
C GLU A 135 -14.86 -8.85 1.94
N ASN A 136 -15.38 -10.09 1.98
CA ASN A 136 -15.30 -10.98 3.15
C ASN A 136 -13.87 -11.26 3.64
N ARG A 137 -12.87 -10.96 2.81
CA ARG A 137 -11.45 -11.16 3.09
C ARG A 137 -10.71 -9.87 3.44
N SER A 138 -11.42 -8.73 3.49
CA SER A 138 -10.82 -7.48 3.91
C SER A 138 -10.46 -7.54 5.39
N LEU A 139 -9.22 -7.18 5.69
CA LEU A 139 -8.70 -7.08 7.06
C LEU A 139 -9.35 -5.94 7.86
N LEU A 140 -9.93 -4.95 7.17
CA LEU A 140 -10.42 -3.71 7.77
C LEU A 140 -11.91 -3.77 8.10
N ARG A 141 -12.63 -4.78 7.61
CA ARG A 141 -14.05 -4.96 7.87
C ARG A 141 -14.33 -5.08 9.37
N ASP A 142 -13.59 -5.94 10.06
CA ASP A 142 -13.75 -6.16 11.51
C ASP A 142 -13.31 -4.92 12.31
N ALA A 143 -12.27 -4.23 11.85
CA ALA A 143 -11.80 -2.99 12.46
C ALA A 143 -12.87 -1.89 12.42
N LEU A 144 -13.57 -1.74 11.29
CA LEU A 144 -14.63 -0.74 11.16
C LEU A 144 -15.86 -1.04 12.00
N GLN A 145 -16.16 -2.32 12.26
CA GLN A 145 -17.23 -2.68 13.19
C GLN A 145 -16.94 -2.19 14.61
N SER A 146 -15.66 -2.09 14.99
CA SER A 146 -15.24 -1.64 16.32
C SER A 146 -15.03 -0.13 16.45
N ALA A 147 -14.72 0.57 15.35
CA ALA A 147 -14.47 2.00 15.36
C ALA A 147 -15.75 2.79 15.68
N TYR A 148 -15.60 3.87 16.44
CA TYR A 148 -16.71 4.76 16.81
C TYR A 148 -16.94 5.86 15.78
N GLU A 149 -15.86 6.53 15.37
CA GLU A 149 -15.90 7.58 14.34
C GLU A 149 -15.28 7.07 13.04
N ILE A 150 -16.03 7.12 11.95
CA ILE A 150 -15.60 6.65 10.64
C ILE A 150 -15.81 7.75 9.62
N ARG A 151 -14.71 8.23 9.02
CA ARG A 151 -14.76 9.20 7.92
C ARG A 151 -14.31 8.52 6.65
N VAL A 152 -15.16 8.52 5.63
CA VAL A 152 -14.90 7.86 4.36
C VAL A 152 -14.96 8.86 3.23
N MET A 153 -13.97 8.79 2.34
CA MET A 153 -13.90 9.51 1.08
C MET A 153 -13.86 8.52 -0.06
N LEU A 154 -14.88 8.56 -0.91
CA LEU A 154 -14.98 7.75 -2.13
C LEU A 154 -14.88 8.65 -3.36
N ILE A 155 -14.48 8.10 -4.51
CA ILE A 155 -14.49 8.89 -5.74
C ILE A 155 -15.94 9.19 -6.13
N ASN A 156 -16.22 10.41 -6.62
CA ASN A 156 -17.55 10.74 -7.09
C ASN A 156 -17.97 9.80 -8.25
N PRO A 157 -19.02 8.98 -8.09
CA PRO A 157 -19.43 8.00 -9.11
C PRO A 157 -19.87 8.65 -10.43
N VAL A 158 -20.35 9.90 -10.40
CA VAL A 158 -20.75 10.67 -11.60
C VAL A 158 -19.69 11.69 -12.02
N GLY A 159 -18.58 11.76 -11.30
CA GLY A 159 -17.48 12.68 -11.52
C GLY A 159 -16.62 12.36 -12.75
N LYS A 160 -15.82 13.34 -13.18
CA LYS A 160 -14.89 13.16 -14.32
C LYS A 160 -13.75 12.21 -13.99
N GLY A 161 -13.29 12.19 -12.73
CA GLY A 161 -12.21 11.30 -12.28
C GLY A 161 -12.54 9.82 -12.48
N MET A 162 -13.76 9.41 -12.12
CA MET A 162 -14.22 8.03 -12.31
C MET A 162 -14.20 7.61 -13.78
N ARG A 163 -14.77 8.43 -14.66
CA ARG A 163 -14.81 8.13 -16.10
C ARG A 163 -13.40 7.97 -16.70
N ARG A 164 -12.46 8.84 -16.31
CA ARG A 164 -11.06 8.74 -16.75
C ARG A 164 -10.39 7.45 -16.25
N ARG A 165 -10.62 7.09 -14.99
CA ARG A 165 -10.09 5.85 -14.40
C ARG A 165 -10.56 4.65 -15.20
N VAL A 166 -11.87 4.49 -15.39
CA VAL A 166 -12.46 3.37 -16.13
C VAL A 166 -11.98 3.34 -17.58
N ALA A 167 -11.86 4.49 -18.24
CA ALA A 167 -11.33 4.55 -19.60
C ALA A 167 -9.87 4.09 -19.73
N SER A 168 -9.09 4.14 -18.65
CA SER A 168 -7.73 3.61 -18.61
C SER A 168 -7.64 2.11 -18.33
N MET A 169 -8.73 1.48 -17.87
CA MET A 169 -8.75 0.09 -17.40
C MET A 169 -8.93 -0.92 -18.54
N PRO A 170 -8.57 -2.20 -18.29
CA PRO A 170 -8.95 -3.31 -19.16
C PRO A 170 -10.46 -3.35 -19.44
N PRO A 171 -10.89 -3.80 -20.63
CA PRO A 171 -12.27 -3.65 -21.12
C PRO A 171 -13.32 -4.46 -20.34
N ASP A 172 -12.90 -5.41 -19.52
CA ASP A 172 -13.74 -6.18 -18.59
C ASP A 172 -14.22 -5.35 -17.39
N ILE A 173 -13.58 -4.22 -17.11
CA ILE A 173 -13.92 -3.32 -16.00
C ILE A 173 -14.78 -2.17 -16.54
N THR A 174 -16.00 -2.06 -16.02
CA THR A 174 -17.01 -1.13 -16.54
C THR A 174 -17.37 -0.05 -15.52
N LEU A 175 -17.95 1.06 -16.00
CA LEU A 175 -18.48 2.09 -15.10
C LEU A 175 -19.59 1.52 -14.21
N LEU A 176 -20.40 0.61 -14.75
CA LEU A 176 -21.47 -0.07 -14.02
C LEU A 176 -20.94 -0.93 -12.87
N SER A 177 -19.79 -1.61 -13.03
CA SER A 177 -19.21 -2.39 -11.91
C SER A 177 -18.77 -1.47 -10.77
N TYR A 178 -18.15 -0.34 -11.08
CA TYR A 178 -17.74 0.66 -10.08
C TYR A 178 -18.96 1.31 -9.39
N HIS A 179 -20.04 1.59 -10.13
CA HIS A 179 -21.30 2.08 -9.54
C HIS A 179 -21.86 1.09 -8.53
N LYS A 180 -21.93 -0.20 -8.88
CA LYS A 180 -22.39 -1.26 -7.96
C LYS A 180 -21.50 -1.39 -6.73
N GLU A 181 -20.19 -1.27 -6.89
CA GLU A 181 -19.23 -1.31 -5.76
C GLU A 181 -19.42 -0.13 -4.80
N ILE A 182 -19.65 1.08 -5.33
CA ILE A 182 -19.92 2.27 -4.52
C ILE A 182 -21.27 2.14 -3.83
N GLU A 183 -22.30 1.69 -4.53
CA GLU A 183 -23.64 1.45 -3.96
C GLU A 183 -23.58 0.47 -2.79
N ALA A 184 -22.88 -0.66 -2.97
CA ALA A 184 -22.65 -1.62 -1.89
C ALA A 184 -21.87 -1.00 -0.72
N SER A 185 -20.95 -0.07 -1.00
CA SER A 185 -20.16 0.62 0.02
C SER A 185 -21.00 1.59 0.83
N ILE A 186 -21.87 2.36 0.18
CA ILE A 186 -22.84 3.25 0.82
C ILE A 186 -23.79 2.42 1.69
N ALA A 187 -24.33 1.31 1.16
CA ALA A 187 -25.22 0.43 1.91
C ALA A 187 -24.54 -0.15 3.17
N CYS A 188 -23.28 -0.58 3.05
CA CYS A 188 -22.50 -1.08 4.18
C CYS A 188 -22.29 0.00 5.26
N LEU A 189 -21.97 1.23 4.85
CA LEU A 189 -21.82 2.36 5.76
C LEU A 189 -23.15 2.75 6.41
N ALA A 190 -24.27 2.70 5.68
CA ALA A 190 -25.59 2.94 6.24
C ALA A 190 -25.94 1.93 7.36
N GLU A 191 -25.61 0.64 7.17
CA GLU A 191 -25.81 -0.38 8.21
C GLU A 191 -24.94 -0.13 9.45
N LEU A 192 -23.68 0.27 9.27
CA LEU A 192 -22.83 0.64 10.40
C LEU A 192 -23.35 1.88 11.14
N ARG A 193 -23.94 2.85 10.43
CA ARG A 193 -24.60 4.03 11.03
C ARG A 193 -25.83 3.62 11.84
N LYS A 194 -26.67 2.71 11.32
CA LYS A 194 -27.81 2.13 12.05
C LYS A 194 -27.38 1.39 13.33
N ALA A 195 -26.18 0.79 13.31
CA ALA A 195 -25.57 0.19 14.50
C ALA A 195 -25.00 1.22 15.51
N GLY A 196 -25.23 2.52 15.30
CA GLY A 196 -24.88 3.61 16.22
C GLY A 196 -23.46 4.16 16.05
N ARG A 197 -22.82 3.95 14.90
CA ARG A 197 -21.50 4.53 14.58
C ARG A 197 -21.64 5.94 14.01
N ASN A 198 -20.68 6.82 14.34
CA ASN A 198 -20.62 8.15 13.75
C ASN A 198 -19.92 8.07 12.40
N ILE A 199 -20.70 8.14 11.32
CA ILE A 199 -20.19 7.97 9.96
C ILE A 199 -20.42 9.23 9.14
N THR A 200 -19.35 9.73 8.55
CA THR A 200 -19.37 10.80 7.56
C THR A 200 -18.80 10.29 6.25
N LEU A 201 -19.55 10.45 5.18
CA LEU A 201 -19.14 10.07 3.83
C LEU A 201 -19.02 11.33 2.97
N LYS A 202 -17.89 11.50 2.28
CA LYS A 202 -17.67 12.54 1.28
C LYS A 202 -17.27 11.94 -0.05
N PHE A 203 -17.51 12.68 -1.13
CA PHE A 203 -17.04 12.32 -2.46
C PHE A 203 -16.02 13.32 -2.98
N TYR A 204 -14.94 12.83 -3.58
CA TYR A 204 -13.94 13.68 -4.22
C TYR A 204 -13.97 13.52 -5.75
N GLU A 205 -13.66 14.60 -6.46
CA GLU A 205 -13.84 14.68 -7.93
C GLU A 205 -12.69 14.11 -8.76
N HIS A 206 -11.47 14.21 -8.22
CA HIS A 206 -10.24 13.89 -8.94
C HIS A 206 -9.88 12.41 -8.81
N GLU A 207 -9.13 11.86 -9.76
CA GLU A 207 -8.61 10.50 -9.61
C GLU A 207 -7.59 10.48 -8.45
N PRO A 208 -7.76 9.60 -7.45
CA PRO A 208 -6.84 9.55 -6.32
C PRO A 208 -5.50 8.95 -6.78
N PHE A 209 -4.40 9.50 -6.30
CA PHE A 209 -3.08 8.90 -6.54
C PHE A 209 -2.75 7.82 -5.49
N TRP A 210 -3.28 7.97 -4.27
CA TRP A 210 -3.12 7.03 -3.16
C TRP A 210 -4.47 6.57 -2.63
N LYS A 211 -4.58 5.27 -2.36
CA LYS A 211 -5.51 4.72 -1.37
C LYS A 211 -4.87 4.89 -0.01
N VAL A 212 -5.56 5.52 0.93
CA VAL A 212 -5.07 5.74 2.29
C VAL A 212 -6.12 5.29 3.29
N ILE A 213 -5.76 4.41 4.22
CA ILE A 213 -6.61 4.04 5.34
C ILE A 213 -5.82 4.27 6.63
N VAL A 214 -6.34 5.07 7.53
CA VAL A 214 -5.76 5.35 8.84
C VAL A 214 -6.64 4.71 9.89
N LEU A 215 -6.05 3.86 10.73
CA LEU A 215 -6.70 3.23 11.86
C LEU A 215 -5.79 3.34 13.07
N GLY A 216 -6.21 4.12 14.07
CA GLY A 216 -5.42 4.35 15.28
C GLY A 216 -4.04 4.94 14.96
N ASP A 217 -2.99 4.17 15.23
CA ASP A 217 -1.59 4.52 15.04
C ASP A 217 -0.97 3.93 13.76
N HIS A 218 -1.77 3.42 12.82
CA HIS A 218 -1.27 2.82 11.58
C HIS A 218 -1.95 3.41 10.35
N VAL A 219 -1.20 3.48 9.24
CA VAL A 219 -1.71 3.89 7.94
C VAL A 219 -1.38 2.87 6.86
N TRP A 220 -2.40 2.40 6.15
CA TRP A 220 -2.29 1.57 4.96
C TRP A 220 -2.31 2.45 3.74
N VAL A 221 -1.38 2.20 2.84
CA VAL A 221 -1.21 2.98 1.63
C VAL A 221 -1.02 2.07 0.45
N GLN A 222 -1.75 2.33 -0.62
CA GLN A 222 -1.63 1.61 -1.87
C GLN A 222 -1.67 2.60 -3.03
N HIS A 223 -0.72 2.45 -3.95
CA HIS A 223 -0.60 3.35 -5.09
C HIS A 223 -1.63 3.01 -6.17
N PHE A 224 -2.35 4.02 -6.68
CA PHE A 224 -3.23 3.87 -7.82
C PHE A 224 -2.46 4.09 -9.12
N HIS A 225 -1.87 3.04 -9.67
CA HIS A 225 -1.26 3.13 -11.00
C HIS A 225 -2.35 3.18 -12.09
N ALA A 226 -2.18 4.04 -13.09
CA ALA A 226 -3.08 4.13 -14.24
C ALA A 226 -3.04 2.84 -15.05
N GLY A 227 -4.20 2.35 -15.48
CA GLY A 227 -4.32 1.11 -16.27
C GLY A 227 -4.10 -0.21 -15.52
N PHE A 228 -3.96 -0.17 -14.19
CA PHE A 228 -3.92 -1.39 -13.37
C PHE A 228 -4.97 -1.36 -12.28
N GLU A 229 -5.56 -2.52 -12.04
CA GLU A 229 -6.42 -2.72 -10.89
C GLU A 229 -5.66 -2.60 -9.57
N VAL A 230 -6.31 -1.93 -8.63
CA VAL A 230 -5.82 -1.67 -7.28
C VAL A 230 -5.46 -2.97 -6.56
N LYS A 231 -6.31 -4.00 -6.69
CA LYS A 231 -6.18 -5.30 -6.02
C LYS A 231 -4.87 -6.03 -6.32
N HIS A 232 -4.18 -5.67 -7.39
CA HIS A 232 -2.91 -6.26 -7.81
C HIS A 232 -1.69 -5.43 -7.39
N GLN A 233 -1.90 -4.20 -6.91
CA GLN A 233 -0.83 -3.32 -6.47
C GLN A 233 -0.36 -3.67 -5.06
N PRO A 234 0.92 -3.40 -4.73
CA PRO A 234 1.42 -3.62 -3.39
C PRO A 234 0.79 -2.67 -2.37
N GLU A 235 0.51 -3.19 -1.18
CA GLU A 235 -0.06 -2.45 -0.06
C GLU A 235 1.03 -2.27 1.01
N PHE A 236 1.22 -1.04 1.48
CA PHE A 236 2.25 -0.67 2.45
C PHE A 236 1.60 -0.21 3.74
N VAL A 237 2.19 -0.56 4.89
CA VAL A 237 1.70 -0.14 6.21
C VAL A 237 2.80 0.58 6.96
N PHE A 238 2.47 1.76 7.47
CA PHE A 238 3.36 2.57 8.27
C PHE A 238 2.74 2.81 9.64
N ALA A 239 3.51 2.59 10.70
CA ALA A 239 3.08 2.92 12.06
C ALA A 239 3.56 4.31 12.47
N LEU A 240 2.76 4.99 13.29
CA LEU A 240 3.13 6.19 14.00
C LEU A 240 4.21 5.83 15.03
N ARG A 241 5.30 6.58 15.05
CA ARG A 241 6.30 6.51 16.13
C ARG A 241 6.11 7.68 17.09
N PRO A 242 5.47 7.48 18.27
CA PRO A 242 5.16 8.58 19.18
C PRO A 242 6.39 9.30 19.71
N SER A 243 7.52 8.59 19.86
CA SER A 243 8.78 9.14 20.34
C SER A 243 9.52 9.99 19.29
N SER A 244 9.22 9.80 18.00
CA SER A 244 9.85 10.52 16.90
C SER A 244 8.85 10.74 15.75
N PRO A 245 7.80 11.57 15.94
CA PRO A 245 6.70 11.71 14.99
C PRO A 245 7.09 12.38 13.65
N ARG A 246 8.28 12.99 13.60
CA ARG A 246 8.87 13.54 12.35
C ARG A 246 9.54 12.46 11.49
N GLU A 247 9.74 11.27 12.04
CA GLU A 247 10.29 10.13 11.33
C GLU A 247 9.18 9.20 10.83
N GLY A 248 9.39 8.60 9.67
CA GLY A 248 8.43 7.70 9.03
C GLY A 248 7.36 8.42 8.20
N LEU A 249 6.55 7.62 7.51
CA LEU A 249 5.56 8.13 6.55
C LEU A 249 4.13 8.20 7.08
N TYR A 250 3.88 7.81 8.33
CA TYR A 250 2.54 7.89 8.92
C TYR A 250 1.95 9.29 8.84
N VAL A 251 2.67 10.29 9.37
CA VAL A 251 2.18 11.67 9.46
C VAL A 251 1.93 12.28 8.08
N PRO A 252 2.84 12.16 7.09
CA PRO A 252 2.56 12.62 5.73
C PRO A 252 1.28 12.04 5.11
N PHE A 253 1.02 10.74 5.26
CA PHE A 253 -0.19 10.13 4.70
C PHE A 253 -1.46 10.50 5.47
N TYR A 254 -1.38 10.63 6.79
CA TYR A 254 -2.48 11.15 7.59
C TYR A 254 -2.82 12.59 7.22
N MET A 255 -1.80 13.45 7.06
CA MET A 255 -1.98 14.82 6.60
C MET A 255 -2.55 14.89 5.19
N HIS A 256 -2.16 13.98 4.29
CA HIS A 256 -2.78 13.88 2.97
C HIS A 256 -4.28 13.58 3.06
N PHE A 257 -4.70 12.66 3.93
CA PHE A 257 -6.13 12.43 4.17
C PHE A 257 -6.83 13.70 4.69
N LEU A 258 -6.25 14.35 5.70
CA LEU A 258 -6.86 15.55 6.31
C LEU A 258 -7.00 16.70 5.31
N ASP A 259 -5.99 16.92 4.47
CA ASP A 259 -6.03 17.92 3.40
C ASP A 259 -7.21 17.66 2.47
N GLN A 260 -7.34 16.42 1.95
CA GLN A 260 -8.47 16.03 1.10
C GLN A 260 -9.82 16.15 1.83
N TRP A 261 -9.87 15.78 3.11
CA TRP A 261 -11.09 15.86 3.93
C TRP A 261 -11.57 17.30 4.14
N SER A 262 -10.62 18.22 4.29
CA SER A 262 -10.85 19.64 4.56
C SER A 262 -11.25 20.44 3.33
N GLN A 263 -11.05 19.91 2.13
CA GLN A 263 -11.42 20.58 0.88
C GLN A 263 -12.94 20.85 0.83
N PRO A 264 -13.36 22.12 0.72
CA PRO A 264 -14.77 22.51 0.71
C PRO A 264 -15.54 21.98 -0.49
N GLY A 265 -14.85 21.79 -1.62
CA GLY A 265 -15.45 21.31 -2.87
C GLY A 265 -15.90 19.85 -2.86
N ASN A 266 -15.56 19.07 -1.82
CA ASN A 266 -15.95 17.66 -1.71
C ASN A 266 -17.33 17.53 -1.04
N PRO A 267 -18.40 17.17 -1.77
CA PRO A 267 -19.73 17.07 -1.20
C PRO A 267 -19.82 15.97 -0.14
N GLU A 268 -20.60 16.24 0.91
CA GLU A 268 -20.96 15.30 1.97
C GLU A 268 -22.25 14.56 1.61
N TYR A 269 -22.30 13.27 1.90
CA TYR A 269 -23.47 12.45 1.63
C TYR A 269 -24.42 12.41 2.83
N ASP A 270 -25.68 12.75 2.58
CA ASP A 270 -26.78 12.62 3.53
C ASP A 270 -27.42 11.24 3.40
N PHE A 271 -27.21 10.39 4.41
CA PHE A 271 -27.77 9.03 4.43
C PHE A 271 -29.29 8.99 4.56
N GLU A 272 -29.93 10.07 5.04
CA GLU A 272 -31.38 10.10 5.24
C GLU A 272 -32.10 10.50 3.94
N SER A 273 -31.58 11.50 3.21
CA SER A 273 -32.19 11.97 1.96
C SER A 273 -31.58 11.34 0.70
N ASN A 274 -30.46 10.61 0.81
CA ASN A 274 -29.66 10.10 -0.31
C ASN A 274 -29.13 11.21 -1.24
N GLU A 275 -28.86 12.40 -0.69
CA GLU A 275 -28.39 13.56 -1.44
C GLU A 275 -26.95 13.92 -1.10
N LEU A 276 -26.31 14.62 -2.03
CA LEU A 276 -25.01 15.25 -1.89
C LEU A 276 -25.20 16.70 -1.45
N ILE A 277 -24.68 17.04 -0.29
CA ILE A 277 -24.65 18.37 0.30
C ILE A 277 -23.33 19.04 -0.05
N TYR A 278 -23.40 20.18 -0.73
CA TYR A 278 -22.27 21.03 -1.05
C TYR A 278 -22.21 22.18 -0.06
N ARG A 279 -21.03 22.41 0.50
CA ARG A 279 -20.78 23.47 1.48
C ARG A 279 -19.78 24.49 0.94
N ASP A 280 -19.90 25.73 1.40
CA ASP A 280 -18.88 26.76 1.16
C ASP A 280 -17.70 26.62 2.15
N ASP A 281 -16.68 27.48 1.97
CA ASP A 281 -15.51 27.54 2.84
C ASP A 281 -15.85 27.91 4.30
N ALA A 282 -17.01 28.53 4.54
CA ALA A 282 -17.53 28.85 5.86
C ALA A 282 -18.35 27.70 6.48
N GLY A 283 -18.55 26.59 5.76
CA GLY A 283 -19.29 25.41 6.20
C GLY A 283 -20.80 25.49 6.00
N ASN A 284 -21.32 26.56 5.39
CA ASN A 284 -22.73 26.73 5.11
C ASN A 284 -23.15 25.88 3.92
N GLU A 285 -24.36 25.33 3.97
CA GLU A 285 -24.94 24.59 2.86
C GLU A 285 -25.28 25.54 1.70
N VAL A 286 -24.72 25.26 0.52
CA VAL A 286 -24.93 26.07 -0.69
C VAL A 286 -25.87 25.36 -1.67
N ARG A 287 -25.80 24.03 -1.75
CA ARG A 287 -26.55 23.24 -2.72
C ARG A 287 -26.76 21.81 -2.25
N ARG A 288 -27.90 21.22 -2.60
CA ARG A 288 -28.14 19.77 -2.57
C ARG A 288 -28.34 19.23 -3.98
N ALA A 289 -27.92 17.99 -4.22
CA ALA A 289 -28.19 17.27 -5.46
C ALA A 289 -28.38 15.79 -5.16
N ALA A 290 -29.27 15.11 -5.87
CA ALA A 290 -29.41 13.67 -5.77
C ALA A 290 -28.11 12.98 -6.21
N LEU A 291 -27.75 11.87 -5.55
CA LEU A 291 -26.70 10.99 -6.03
C LEU A 291 -27.29 10.14 -7.17
N ASP A 292 -27.22 10.63 -8.41
CA ASP A 292 -27.72 9.97 -9.64
C ASP A 292 -26.86 8.74 -10.00
N LEU A 293 -26.82 7.75 -9.11
CA LEU A 293 -26.37 6.41 -9.44
C LEU A 293 -27.51 5.72 -10.19
N PRO A 294 -27.23 5.00 -11.31
CA PRO A 294 -28.21 4.14 -11.93
C PRO A 294 -28.49 2.96 -10.99
N LEU A 295 -29.38 3.18 -10.03
CA LEU A 295 -29.94 2.17 -9.14
C LEU A 295 -30.70 1.20 -10.02
N SER A 296 -30.07 0.07 -10.33
CA SER A 296 -30.65 -1.10 -11.00
C SER A 296 -31.63 -0.80 -12.16
N GLY A 297 -31.10 -0.64 -13.38
CA GLY A 297 -31.82 -1.05 -14.60
C GLY A 297 -32.54 0.01 -15.44
N ALA A 298 -32.36 1.31 -15.19
CA ALA A 298 -32.77 2.33 -16.16
C ALA A 298 -31.63 2.59 -17.16
N ALA A 299 -31.87 2.23 -18.43
CA ALA A 299 -30.95 2.52 -19.52
C ALA A 299 -30.67 4.03 -19.60
N TYR A 300 -29.39 4.39 -19.72
CA TYR A 300 -29.02 5.72 -20.19
C TYR A 300 -29.74 5.97 -21.53
N PRO A 301 -30.38 7.12 -21.76
CA PRO A 301 -30.73 7.50 -23.11
C PRO A 301 -29.43 7.53 -23.91
N ALA A 302 -29.38 6.70 -24.96
CA ALA A 302 -28.28 6.67 -25.90
C ALA A 302 -28.03 8.10 -26.41
N ASP A 303 -26.76 8.50 -26.47
CA ASP A 303 -26.36 9.72 -27.17
C ASP A 303 -27.06 9.77 -28.54
N PRO A 304 -27.59 10.94 -28.96
CA PRO A 304 -28.20 11.05 -30.27
C PRO A 304 -27.15 10.71 -31.36
N PRO A 305 -27.56 10.06 -32.45
CA PRO A 305 -26.63 9.59 -33.46
C PRO A 305 -25.83 10.75 -34.03
N GLN A 306 -24.51 10.68 -33.93
CA GLN A 306 -23.60 11.50 -34.72
C GLN A 306 -23.77 11.11 -36.19
N GLY A 307 -24.66 11.81 -36.86
CA GLY A 307 -24.90 11.69 -38.28
C GLY A 307 -25.03 13.07 -38.89
N THR A 308 -23.92 13.62 -39.39
CA THR A 308 -23.85 14.19 -40.75
C THR A 308 -22.42 14.60 -41.07
N ASN A 309 -21.84 13.89 -42.03
CA ASN A 309 -20.57 14.19 -42.67
C ASN A 309 -20.61 15.60 -43.30
N PHE A 310 -19.74 16.50 -42.88
CA PHE A 310 -19.39 17.68 -43.67
C PHE A 310 -18.35 17.27 -44.71
N VAL A 311 -18.83 16.84 -45.87
CA VAL A 311 -18.02 16.67 -47.08
C VAL A 311 -17.73 18.07 -47.62
N LEU A 312 -16.46 18.51 -47.49
CA LEU A 312 -15.97 19.70 -48.20
C LEU A 312 -15.86 19.38 -49.69
N HIS A 313 -16.87 19.80 -50.45
CA HIS A 313 -16.88 19.81 -51.90
C HIS A 313 -15.86 20.86 -52.38
N ARG A 314 -14.67 20.43 -52.81
CA ARG A 314 -13.72 21.29 -53.53
C ARG A 314 -14.21 21.43 -54.97
N GLY A 315 -15.06 22.43 -55.19
CA GLY A 315 -15.55 22.82 -56.51
C GLY A 315 -14.44 23.44 -57.35
N ASN A 316 -14.18 22.81 -58.48
CA ASN A 316 -13.38 23.28 -59.60
C ASN A 316 -14.15 24.42 -60.30
N GLY A 317 -13.56 25.60 -60.43
CA GLY A 317 -14.12 26.74 -61.16
C GLY A 317 -13.00 27.42 -61.94
N GLY A 318 -12.96 27.17 -63.25
CA GLY A 318 -11.99 27.76 -64.16
C GLY A 318 -12.35 29.17 -64.63
N ALA A 319 -11.29 29.87 -65.05
CA ALA A 319 -11.18 30.86 -66.11
C ALA A 319 -12.14 32.07 -66.14
N GLY A 320 -11.54 33.26 -66.04
CA GLY A 320 -12.13 34.53 -66.47
C GLY A 320 -11.07 35.62 -66.54
N ALA A 321 -10.68 36.00 -67.76
CA ALA A 321 -9.72 37.06 -68.08
C ALA A 321 -10.29 38.46 -67.86
N ALA A 322 -9.45 39.44 -67.49
CA ALA A 322 -9.36 40.78 -68.09
C ALA A 322 -8.53 41.75 -67.22
N MET A 323 -7.58 42.42 -67.89
CA MET A 323 -6.81 43.62 -67.51
C MET A 323 -5.73 43.49 -66.43
#